data_AF-A0A970DZ53-F1
#
_entry.id   AF-A0A970DZ53-F1
#
_cell.length_a   1.000
_cell.length_b   1.000
_cell.length_c   1.000
_cell.angle_alpha   90.00
_cell.angle_beta   90.00
_cell.angle_gamma   90.00
#
_symmetry.space_group_name_H-M   'P 1'
#
loop_
_entity.id
_entity.type
_entity.pdbx_description
1 polymer ?
#
loop_
_entity_poly.entity_id
_entity_poly.type
_entity_poly.pdbx_seq_one_letter_code
_entity_poly.pdbx_strand_id
1 'polypeptide(L)'
;MRRYNYRLSERRWLEKWASDRSVSTAVYAAALLPERGRGLGLENARLVILADVFRRFAEQMNGPLSLAVYGAAPEMLQPARALGCLALELAPPEASFLVEARDFAHLSREVARDSTLSCGRLFGASDVELHEILPDVGADALRLALLFLGPPGRDLVFKHETVASAFRFVQRFWRFAQNTGEADMIGSPALDELEGLEERVKQRMGEGKPHTALAAIFGYINRLKEADRITVIRLARLLRSFAPFIASDILSDLGMPAGEYDHSRNRDDADTERYDLSQHKRPN
;
A
#
# COMPACT_ATOMS: atom_id res chain seq x y z
N MET A 1 18.77 13.12 9.84
CA MET A 1 18.04 12.36 8.80
C MET A 1 16.56 12.34 9.15
N ARG A 2 15.68 12.85 8.28
CA ARG A 2 14.24 13.07 8.60
C ARG A 2 13.46 11.75 8.61
N ARG A 3 12.58 11.57 9.61
CA ARG A 3 11.62 10.45 9.68
C ARG A 3 10.54 10.64 8.61
N TYR A 4 10.05 9.55 8.05
CA TYR A 4 8.95 9.60 7.08
C TYR A 4 7.64 9.97 7.79
N ASN A 5 7.06 11.13 7.43
CA ASN A 5 5.78 11.60 7.96
C ASN A 5 4.63 11.05 7.11
N TYR A 6 4.24 9.80 7.39
CA TYR A 6 3.17 9.12 6.67
C TYR A 6 1.83 9.85 6.77
N ARG A 7 1.51 10.52 7.89
CA ARG A 7 0.22 11.23 8.04
C ARG A 7 0.07 12.39 7.04
N LEU A 8 1.14 13.18 6.88
CA LEU A 8 1.16 14.27 5.90
C LEU A 8 1.09 13.73 4.47
N SER A 9 1.86 12.69 4.19
CA SER A 9 1.85 12.01 2.88
C SER A 9 0.47 11.46 2.53
N GLU A 10 -0.13 10.69 3.43
CA GLU A 10 -1.41 10.05 3.25
C GLU A 10 -2.49 11.08 2.95
N ARG A 11 -2.58 12.14 3.76
CA ARG A 11 -3.52 13.25 3.51
C ARG A 11 -3.34 13.84 2.11
N ARG A 12 -2.10 14.23 1.77
CA ARG A 12 -1.77 14.86 0.48
C ARG A 12 -2.15 14.00 -0.71
N TRP A 13 -1.79 12.72 -0.68
CA TRP A 13 -2.07 11.81 -1.79
C TRP A 13 -3.53 11.39 -1.86
N LEU A 14 -4.21 11.24 -0.73
CA LEU A 14 -5.65 10.97 -0.73
C LEU A 14 -6.45 12.12 -1.34
N GLU A 15 -6.09 13.36 -1.06
CA GLU A 15 -6.67 14.55 -1.69
C GLU A 15 -6.40 14.52 -3.20
N LYS A 16 -5.13 14.37 -3.60
CA LYS A 16 -4.75 14.32 -5.02
C LYS A 16 -5.44 13.20 -5.79
N TRP A 17 -5.42 11.96 -5.28
CA TRP A 17 -6.06 10.82 -5.95
C TRP A 17 -7.58 10.93 -5.99
N ALA A 18 -8.21 11.65 -5.04
CA ALA A 18 -9.64 11.92 -5.11
C ALA A 18 -9.98 12.90 -6.23
N SER A 19 -9.15 13.93 -6.44
CA SER A 19 -9.31 14.91 -7.52
C SER A 19 -9.01 14.32 -8.90
N ASP A 20 -7.97 13.47 -9.00
CA ASP A 20 -7.52 12.87 -10.27
C ASP A 20 -8.35 11.64 -10.67
N ARG A 21 -9.37 11.27 -9.87
CA ARG A 21 -10.11 10.02 -10.03
C ARG A 21 -10.93 10.02 -11.31
N SER A 22 -10.58 9.15 -12.26
CA SER A 22 -11.46 8.78 -13.37
C SER A 22 -12.20 7.48 -13.06
N VAL A 23 -13.48 7.41 -13.45
CA VAL A 23 -14.26 6.18 -13.38
C VAL A 23 -14.06 5.43 -14.69
N SER A 24 -13.49 4.23 -14.60
CA SER A 24 -13.31 3.29 -15.71
C SER A 24 -14.40 2.23 -15.70
N THR A 25 -14.77 1.73 -16.88
CA THR A 25 -15.70 0.61 -17.04
C THR A 25 -15.08 -0.73 -16.62
N ALA A 26 -13.75 -0.84 -16.67
CA ALA A 26 -13.04 -2.00 -16.14
C ALA A 26 -12.84 -1.85 -14.62
N VAL A 27 -13.47 -2.76 -13.88
CA VAL A 27 -13.55 -2.71 -12.41
C VAL A 27 -12.80 -3.88 -11.78
N TYR A 28 -11.92 -3.57 -10.84
CA TYR A 28 -11.33 -4.54 -9.93
C TYR A 28 -12.07 -4.40 -8.61
N ALA A 29 -12.57 -5.50 -8.06
CA ALA A 29 -13.45 -5.47 -6.90
C ALA A 29 -13.00 -6.41 -5.79
N ALA A 30 -13.40 -6.09 -4.55
CA ALA A 30 -13.34 -7.00 -3.42
C ALA A 30 -14.75 -7.30 -2.91
N ALA A 31 -15.11 -8.58 -2.75
CA ALA A 31 -16.34 -8.99 -2.09
C ALA A 31 -16.09 -9.07 -0.57
N LEU A 32 -16.77 -8.23 0.19
CA LEU A 32 -16.56 -8.13 1.63
C LEU A 32 -17.36 -9.17 2.41
N LEU A 33 -16.77 -9.62 3.52
CA LEU A 33 -17.40 -10.45 4.51
C LEU A 33 -18.36 -9.62 5.37
N PRO A 34 -19.49 -10.20 5.80
CA PRO A 34 -20.35 -9.57 6.79
C PRO A 34 -19.59 -9.39 8.11
N GLU A 35 -19.55 -8.16 8.61
CA GLU A 35 -18.97 -7.82 9.91
C GLU A 35 -20.06 -7.35 10.87
N ARG A 36 -19.86 -7.60 12.17
CA ARG A 36 -20.81 -7.17 13.22
C ARG A 36 -20.61 -5.71 13.63
N GLY A 37 -19.44 -5.13 13.33
CA GLY A 37 -19.07 -3.75 13.64
C GLY A 37 -19.36 -2.78 12.49
N ARG A 38 -19.17 -1.48 12.75
CA ARG A 38 -19.27 -0.39 11.75
C ARG A 38 -17.95 -0.07 11.06
N GLY A 39 -16.93 -0.91 11.28
CA GLY A 39 -15.57 -0.74 10.79
C GLY A 39 -15.28 -1.58 9.53
N LEU A 40 -14.02 -1.56 9.12
CA LEU A 40 -13.46 -2.48 8.14
C LEU A 40 -12.40 -3.32 8.87
N GLY A 41 -12.78 -4.51 9.32
CA GLY A 41 -11.87 -5.43 9.99
C GLY A 41 -10.70 -5.83 9.11
N LEU A 42 -9.61 -6.32 9.72
CA LEU A 42 -8.38 -6.63 9.00
C LEU A 42 -8.53 -7.71 7.91
N GLU A 43 -9.50 -8.61 8.05
CA GLU A 43 -9.80 -9.60 7.01
C GLU A 43 -10.34 -8.93 5.75
N ASN A 44 -11.36 -8.07 5.88
CA ASN A 44 -11.87 -7.28 4.76
C ASN A 44 -10.86 -6.27 4.23
N ALA A 45 -10.10 -5.61 5.11
CA ALA A 45 -9.00 -4.73 4.72
C ALA A 45 -8.02 -5.44 3.78
N ARG A 46 -7.65 -6.69 4.10
CA ARG A 46 -6.77 -7.50 3.26
C ARG A 46 -7.38 -7.78 1.88
N LEU A 47 -8.67 -8.07 1.78
CA LEU A 47 -9.34 -8.30 0.49
C LEU A 47 -9.33 -7.03 -0.37
N VAL A 48 -9.67 -5.88 0.20
CA VAL A 48 -9.66 -4.59 -0.50
C VAL A 48 -8.24 -4.20 -0.94
N ILE A 49 -7.24 -4.42 -0.07
CA ILE A 49 -5.83 -4.16 -0.39
C ILE A 49 -5.38 -5.06 -1.55
N LEU A 50 -5.71 -6.35 -1.54
CA LEU A 50 -5.38 -7.25 -2.64
C LEU A 50 -6.01 -6.78 -3.95
N ALA A 51 -7.31 -6.44 -3.95
CA ALA A 51 -7.98 -5.92 -5.13
C ALA A 51 -7.29 -4.65 -5.67
N ASP A 52 -6.94 -3.72 -4.78
CA ASP A 52 -6.22 -2.48 -5.14
C ASP A 52 -4.79 -2.73 -5.63
N VAL A 53 -4.05 -3.69 -5.06
CA VAL A 53 -2.69 -4.05 -5.51
C VAL A 53 -2.73 -4.58 -6.94
N PHE A 54 -3.65 -5.49 -7.24
CA PHE A 54 -3.80 -6.03 -8.60
C PHE A 54 -4.30 -4.97 -9.57
N ARG A 55 -5.25 -4.13 -9.14
CA ARG A 55 -5.72 -2.98 -9.93
C ARG A 55 -4.58 -2.05 -10.29
N ARG A 56 -3.84 -1.52 -9.31
CA ARG A 56 -2.70 -0.59 -9.51
C ARG A 56 -1.62 -1.21 -10.39
N PHE A 57 -1.38 -2.51 -10.25
CA PHE A 57 -0.43 -3.22 -11.10
C PHE A 57 -0.93 -3.31 -12.55
N ALA A 58 -2.19 -3.67 -12.77
CA ALA A 58 -2.79 -3.73 -14.10
C ALA A 58 -2.89 -2.33 -14.77
N GLU A 59 -3.11 -1.27 -13.99
CA GLU A 59 -3.16 0.11 -14.49
C GLU A 59 -1.87 0.54 -15.18
N GLN A 60 -0.72 0.00 -14.75
CA GLN A 60 0.58 0.30 -15.36
C GLN A 60 0.65 -0.16 -16.83
N MET A 61 -0.18 -1.13 -17.23
CA MET A 61 -0.22 -1.70 -18.57
C MET A 61 -1.47 -1.29 -19.35
N ASN A 62 -2.61 -1.13 -18.67
CA ASN A 62 -3.93 -1.05 -19.30
C ASN A 62 -4.60 0.33 -19.16
N GLY A 63 -3.95 1.30 -18.50
CA GLY A 63 -4.56 2.60 -18.22
C GLY A 63 -5.49 2.58 -16.99
N PRO A 64 -6.31 3.62 -16.78
CA PRO A 64 -7.08 3.78 -15.54
C PRO A 64 -8.10 2.65 -15.28
N LEU A 65 -8.14 2.16 -14.05
CA LEU A 65 -9.05 1.10 -13.60
C LEU A 65 -9.76 1.49 -12.30
N SER A 66 -11.04 1.17 -12.20
CA SER A 66 -11.84 1.45 -11.01
C SER A 66 -11.60 0.40 -9.92
N LEU A 67 -11.54 0.84 -8.66
CA LEU A 67 -11.66 -0.05 -7.50
C LEU A 67 -13.09 -0.01 -6.98
N ALA A 68 -13.68 -1.17 -6.71
CA ALA A 68 -14.97 -1.29 -6.08
C ALA A 68 -14.99 -2.29 -4.92
N VAL A 69 -16.00 -2.21 -4.08
CA VAL A 69 -16.31 -3.19 -3.05
C VAL A 69 -17.75 -3.65 -3.19
N TYR A 70 -17.97 -4.94 -3.04
CA TYR A 70 -19.28 -5.58 -3.11
C TYR A 70 -19.69 -6.11 -1.74
N GLY A 71 -20.97 -5.98 -1.39
CA GLY A 71 -21.49 -6.36 -0.07
C GLY A 71 -21.06 -5.42 1.07
N ALA A 72 -20.51 -4.25 0.74
CA ALA A 72 -20.04 -3.26 1.70
C ALA A 72 -21.15 -2.25 2.03
N ALA A 73 -21.29 -1.91 3.31
CA ALA A 73 -22.10 -0.75 3.70
C ALA A 73 -21.31 0.56 3.41
N PRO A 74 -21.98 1.69 3.10
CA PRO A 74 -21.29 2.94 2.75
C PRO A 74 -20.24 3.41 3.78
N GLU A 75 -20.45 3.11 5.06
CA GLU A 75 -19.50 3.39 6.15
C GLU A 75 -18.14 2.70 6.00
N MET A 76 -18.06 1.56 5.30
CA MET A 76 -16.81 0.82 5.08
C MET A 76 -15.89 1.46 4.04
N LEU A 77 -16.41 2.38 3.22
CA LEU A 77 -15.64 3.07 2.18
C LEU A 77 -14.61 4.04 2.77
N GLN A 78 -14.91 4.66 3.91
CA GLN A 78 -13.98 5.60 4.57
C GLN A 78 -12.76 4.88 5.18
N PRO A 79 -12.92 3.78 5.95
CA PRO A 79 -11.78 2.96 6.36
C PRO A 79 -10.96 2.40 5.19
N ALA A 80 -11.59 1.97 4.10
CA ALA A 80 -10.88 1.55 2.89
C ALA A 80 -10.05 2.71 2.30
N ARG A 81 -10.62 3.91 2.25
CA ARG A 81 -9.90 5.12 1.82
C ARG A 81 -8.67 5.39 2.68
N ALA A 82 -8.74 5.19 4.00
CA ALA A 82 -7.58 5.35 4.89
C ALA A 82 -6.42 4.41 4.55
N LEU A 83 -6.68 3.28 3.87
CA LEU A 83 -5.66 2.35 3.35
C LEU A 83 -5.13 2.75 1.97
N GLY A 84 -5.52 3.90 1.43
CA GLY A 84 -5.22 4.29 0.04
C GLY A 84 -6.07 3.57 -1.01
N CYS A 85 -7.11 2.85 -0.58
CA CYS A 85 -8.07 2.16 -1.45
C CYS A 85 -9.28 3.06 -1.69
N LEU A 86 -9.25 3.86 -2.75
CA LEU A 86 -10.37 4.70 -3.16
C LEU A 86 -11.44 3.84 -3.85
N ALA A 87 -12.16 3.02 -3.07
CA ALA A 87 -13.22 2.16 -3.58
C ALA A 87 -14.52 2.95 -3.82
N LEU A 88 -15.36 2.44 -4.72
CA LEU A 88 -16.80 2.75 -4.79
C LEU A 88 -17.58 1.52 -4.34
N GLU A 89 -18.85 1.72 -4.03
CA GLU A 89 -19.78 0.60 -3.98
C GLU A 89 -19.94 0.02 -5.39
N LEU A 90 -19.85 -1.32 -5.50
CA LEU A 90 -20.07 -2.01 -6.75
C LEU A 90 -21.57 -2.05 -7.04
N ALA A 91 -22.06 -1.09 -7.82
CA ALA A 91 -23.35 -1.21 -8.48
C ALA A 91 -23.18 -2.14 -9.72
N PRO A 92 -23.95 -3.24 -9.85
CA PRO A 92 -23.83 -4.24 -10.93
C PRO A 92 -23.77 -3.64 -12.36
N PRO A 93 -23.24 -4.35 -13.40
CA PRO A 93 -23.28 -5.82 -13.50
C PRO A 93 -21.95 -6.60 -13.46
N GLU A 94 -20.78 -6.02 -13.76
CA GLU A 94 -19.57 -6.84 -14.00
C GLU A 94 -18.28 -6.27 -13.40
N ALA A 95 -17.39 -7.17 -12.95
CA ALA A 95 -16.04 -6.85 -12.50
C ALA A 95 -15.01 -7.66 -13.30
N SER A 96 -14.00 -7.03 -13.89
CA SER A 96 -12.94 -7.74 -14.62
C SER A 96 -12.11 -8.66 -13.71
N PHE A 97 -11.98 -8.29 -12.44
CA PHE A 97 -11.25 -9.08 -11.45
C PHE A 97 -11.92 -8.95 -10.09
N LEU A 98 -12.19 -10.08 -9.43
CA LEU A 98 -12.77 -10.09 -8.09
C LEU A 98 -11.83 -10.77 -7.09
N VAL A 99 -11.60 -10.13 -5.95
CA VAL A 99 -11.02 -10.76 -4.77
C VAL A 99 -12.14 -11.15 -3.81
N GLU A 100 -12.12 -12.39 -3.33
CA GLU A 100 -13.12 -12.90 -2.39
C GLU A 100 -12.48 -13.84 -1.38
N ALA A 101 -13.14 -14.05 -0.24
CA ALA A 101 -12.77 -15.15 0.65
C ALA A 101 -13.36 -16.46 0.09
N ARG A 102 -12.51 -17.49 -0.05
CA ARG A 102 -12.86 -18.80 -0.60
C ARG A 102 -14.11 -19.39 0.06
N ASP A 103 -14.19 -19.33 1.37
CA ASP A 103 -15.26 -19.97 2.14
C ASP A 103 -16.58 -19.16 2.07
N PHE A 104 -16.53 -17.93 1.54
CA PHE A 104 -17.67 -17.04 1.34
C PHE A 104 -17.93 -16.72 -0.14
N ALA A 105 -17.38 -17.51 -1.06
CA ALA A 105 -17.62 -17.33 -2.50
C ALA A 105 -19.11 -17.30 -2.88
N HIS A 106 -19.98 -17.88 -2.04
CA HIS A 106 -21.44 -17.81 -2.21
C HIS A 106 -22.01 -16.39 -2.12
N LEU A 107 -21.38 -15.49 -1.36
CA LEU A 107 -21.84 -14.11 -1.20
C LEU A 107 -21.69 -13.30 -2.48
N SER A 108 -20.67 -13.59 -3.27
CA SER A 108 -20.38 -12.83 -4.48
C SER A 108 -21.02 -13.43 -5.73
N ARG A 109 -21.61 -14.64 -5.71
CA ARG A 109 -21.98 -15.45 -6.90
C ARG A 109 -22.71 -14.69 -8.02
N GLU A 110 -23.51 -13.70 -7.67
CA GLU A 110 -24.27 -12.90 -8.63
C GLU A 110 -23.44 -11.86 -9.40
N VAL A 111 -22.23 -11.53 -8.94
CA VAL A 111 -21.33 -10.59 -9.62
C VAL A 111 -20.73 -11.28 -10.84
N ALA A 112 -21.06 -10.87 -12.06
CA ALA A 112 -20.38 -11.40 -13.25
C ALA A 112 -18.91 -10.92 -13.29
N ARG A 113 -17.99 -11.80 -13.68
CA ARG A 113 -16.55 -11.52 -13.62
C ARG A 113 -15.68 -12.35 -14.57
N ASP A 114 -14.57 -11.77 -15.04
CA ASP A 114 -13.64 -12.48 -15.93
C ASP A 114 -12.69 -13.40 -15.15
N SER A 115 -12.29 -12.97 -13.95
CA SER A 115 -11.29 -13.67 -13.15
C SER A 115 -11.48 -13.45 -11.64
N THR A 116 -10.96 -14.37 -10.84
CA THR A 116 -11.13 -14.35 -9.38
C THR A 116 -9.87 -14.76 -8.65
N LEU A 117 -9.56 -14.05 -7.56
CA LEU A 117 -8.57 -14.43 -6.57
C LEU A 117 -9.27 -14.87 -5.29
N SER A 118 -9.40 -16.19 -5.12
CA SER A 118 -9.96 -16.77 -3.90
C SER A 118 -8.92 -16.80 -2.78
N CYS A 119 -9.22 -16.10 -1.69
CA CYS A 119 -8.35 -15.93 -0.54
C CYS A 119 -8.70 -16.88 0.60
N GLY A 120 -7.69 -17.37 1.32
CA GLY A 120 -7.93 -18.00 2.62
C GLY A 120 -8.25 -16.97 3.70
N ARG A 121 -8.66 -17.47 4.86
CA ARG A 121 -9.09 -16.69 6.02
C ARG A 121 -7.93 -15.96 6.70
N LEU A 122 -8.22 -14.88 7.42
CA LEU A 122 -7.27 -14.21 8.32
C LEU A 122 -7.69 -14.38 9.78
N PHE A 123 -7.02 -15.26 10.51
CA PHE A 123 -7.27 -15.51 11.93
C PHE A 123 -6.46 -14.60 12.85
N GLY A 124 -6.91 -14.45 14.11
CA GLY A 124 -6.19 -13.68 15.13
C GLY A 124 -6.25 -12.16 14.93
N ALA A 125 -7.20 -11.67 14.14
CA ALA A 125 -7.34 -10.26 13.77
C ALA A 125 -8.73 -9.68 14.11
N SER A 126 -9.59 -10.46 14.77
CA SER A 126 -11.00 -10.12 14.98
C SER A 126 -11.23 -8.97 15.97
N ASP A 127 -10.30 -8.76 16.89
CA ASP A 127 -10.36 -7.69 17.90
C ASP A 127 -9.48 -6.49 17.51
N VAL A 128 -9.11 -6.39 16.23
CA VAL A 128 -8.15 -5.40 15.75
C VAL A 128 -8.81 -4.50 14.71
N GLU A 129 -8.96 -3.24 15.08
CA GLU A 129 -9.60 -2.24 14.22
C GLU A 129 -8.59 -1.32 13.54
N LEU A 130 -8.89 -0.91 12.30
CA LEU A 130 -7.99 -0.06 11.52
C LEU A 130 -7.68 1.28 12.21
N HIS A 131 -8.67 1.86 12.88
CA HIS A 131 -8.52 3.17 13.54
C HIS A 131 -7.57 3.12 14.74
N GLU A 132 -7.28 1.93 15.29
CA GLU A 132 -6.32 1.74 16.38
C GLU A 132 -4.89 1.58 15.85
N ILE A 133 -4.71 0.93 14.71
CA ILE A 133 -3.38 0.64 14.14
C ILE A 133 -2.85 1.79 13.28
N LEU A 134 -3.68 2.31 12.37
CA LEU A 134 -3.24 3.28 11.37
C LEU A 134 -2.58 4.54 11.97
N PRO A 135 -3.08 5.11 13.09
CA PRO A 135 -2.43 6.25 13.70
C PRO A 135 -0.99 6.02 14.10
N ASP A 136 -0.55 4.79 14.37
CA ASP A 136 0.80 4.51 14.84
C ASP A 136 1.77 4.14 13.71
N VAL A 137 1.27 3.44 12.68
CA VAL A 137 2.13 2.81 11.65
C VAL A 137 1.91 3.32 10.23
N GLY A 138 0.76 3.93 9.94
CA GLY A 138 0.37 4.36 8.60
C GLY A 138 -0.11 3.22 7.69
N ALA A 139 -0.74 3.61 6.59
CA ALA A 139 -1.40 2.70 5.65
C ALA A 139 -0.42 1.77 4.94
N ASP A 140 0.70 2.29 4.44
CA ASP A 140 1.68 1.49 3.70
C ASP A 140 2.28 0.38 4.54
N ALA A 141 2.59 0.66 5.82
CA ALA A 141 3.11 -0.36 6.72
C ALA A 141 2.09 -1.49 6.94
N LEU A 142 0.82 -1.16 7.15
CA LEU A 142 -0.23 -2.17 7.33
C LEU A 142 -0.48 -2.98 6.05
N ARG A 143 -0.52 -2.32 4.88
CA ARG A 143 -0.64 -2.99 3.57
C ARG A 143 0.47 -4.01 3.36
N LEU A 144 1.72 -3.58 3.55
CA LEU A 144 2.90 -4.43 3.41
C LEU A 144 2.86 -5.59 4.41
N ALA A 145 2.47 -5.34 5.66
CA ALA A 145 2.36 -6.38 6.68
C ALA A 145 1.35 -7.47 6.28
N LEU A 146 0.14 -7.08 5.87
CA LEU A 146 -0.92 -8.03 5.48
C LEU A 146 -0.57 -8.81 4.21
N LEU A 147 0.07 -8.17 3.23
CA LEU A 147 0.48 -8.81 1.97
C LEU A 147 1.68 -9.76 2.16
N PHE A 148 2.53 -9.50 3.15
CA PHE A 148 3.73 -10.30 3.41
C PHE A 148 3.47 -11.52 4.32
N LEU A 149 2.27 -11.64 4.91
CA LEU A 149 1.91 -12.78 5.75
C LEU A 149 2.02 -14.14 5.04
N GLY A 150 1.76 -14.17 3.72
CA GLY A 150 1.86 -15.39 2.93
C GLY A 150 0.98 -15.41 1.68
N PRO A 151 0.86 -16.58 1.04
CA PRO A 151 0.05 -16.74 -0.18
C PRO A 151 -1.41 -16.33 0.03
N PRO A 152 -2.03 -15.61 -0.93
CA PRO A 152 -3.43 -15.18 -0.82
C PRO A 152 -4.42 -16.31 -0.48
N GLY A 153 -4.29 -17.45 -1.17
CA GLY A 153 -5.18 -18.60 -1.04
C GLY A 153 -4.96 -19.51 0.19
N ARG A 154 -4.02 -19.17 1.08
CA ARG A 154 -3.84 -19.89 2.35
C ARG A 154 -4.54 -19.17 3.47
N ASP A 155 -4.96 -19.93 4.47
CA ASP A 155 -5.38 -19.35 5.74
C ASP A 155 -4.15 -18.84 6.49
N LEU A 156 -4.24 -17.63 7.01
CA LEU A 156 -3.14 -16.91 7.63
C LEU A 156 -3.52 -16.49 9.05
N VAL A 157 -2.50 -16.24 9.87
CA VAL A 157 -2.66 -15.73 11.22
C VAL A 157 -2.02 -14.34 11.27
N PHE A 158 -2.78 -13.36 11.74
CA PHE A 158 -2.28 -12.00 11.95
C PHE A 158 -1.24 -11.98 13.07
N LYS A 159 -0.22 -11.14 12.89
CA LYS A 159 0.94 -11.04 13.77
C LYS A 159 1.34 -9.57 13.91
N HIS A 160 1.27 -9.01 15.12
CA HIS A 160 1.63 -7.60 15.33
C HIS A 160 3.10 -7.31 14.94
N GLU A 161 3.98 -8.31 15.02
CA GLU A 161 5.39 -8.17 14.68
C GLU A 161 5.61 -7.90 13.18
N THR A 162 4.70 -8.35 12.31
CA THR A 162 4.80 -8.09 10.87
C THR A 162 4.52 -6.63 10.56
N VAL A 163 3.61 -6.00 11.31
CA VAL A 163 3.31 -4.56 11.22
C VAL A 163 4.54 -3.73 11.62
N ALA A 164 5.16 -4.05 12.76
CA ALA A 164 6.38 -3.35 13.20
C ALA A 164 7.54 -3.50 12.20
N SER A 165 7.66 -4.68 11.58
CA SER A 165 8.69 -4.94 10.56
C SER A 165 8.44 -4.16 9.27
N ALA A 166 7.19 -4.11 8.81
CA ALA A 166 6.80 -3.31 7.65
C ALA A 166 6.99 -1.81 7.89
N PHE A 167 6.64 -1.31 9.09
CA PHE A 167 6.90 0.08 9.47
C PHE A 167 8.39 0.44 9.39
N ARG A 168 9.26 -0.40 9.97
CA ARG A 168 10.73 -0.19 9.89
C ARG A 168 11.23 -0.23 8.44
N PHE A 169 10.64 -1.09 7.60
CA PHE A 169 10.97 -1.15 6.18
C PHE A 169 10.61 0.16 5.46
N VAL A 170 9.39 0.67 5.62
CA VAL A 170 8.94 1.95 5.03
C VAL A 170 9.87 3.09 5.47
N GLN A 171 10.17 3.19 6.76
CA GLN A 171 11.11 4.20 7.29
C GLN A 171 12.54 4.03 6.75
N ARG A 172 12.99 2.80 6.49
CA ARG A 172 14.30 2.54 5.88
C ARG A 172 14.31 2.94 4.41
N PHE A 173 13.30 2.56 3.65
CA PHE A 173 13.20 2.87 2.22
C PHE A 173 13.14 4.38 1.97
N TRP A 174 12.41 5.11 2.82
CA TRP A 174 12.42 6.58 2.79
C TRP A 174 13.82 7.16 3.00
N ARG A 175 14.52 6.74 4.08
CA ARG A 175 15.88 7.22 4.38
C ARG A 175 16.86 6.88 3.28
N PHE A 176 16.71 5.70 2.68
CA PHE A 176 17.49 5.26 1.54
C PHE A 176 17.27 6.17 0.32
N ALA A 177 16.02 6.50 0.01
CA ALA A 177 15.69 7.41 -1.09
C ALA A 177 16.19 8.85 -0.89
N GLN A 178 16.29 9.32 0.36
CA GLN A 178 16.83 10.66 0.65
C GLN A 178 18.35 10.77 0.45
N ASN A 179 19.07 9.66 0.37
CA ASN A 179 20.54 9.62 0.28
C ASN A 179 21.05 9.38 -1.15
N THR A 180 20.19 9.37 -2.17
CA THR A 180 20.58 9.05 -3.55
C THR A 180 21.60 10.02 -4.16
N GLY A 181 21.61 11.28 -3.72
CA GLY A 181 22.52 12.31 -4.26
C GLY A 181 24.01 12.05 -3.99
N GLU A 182 24.35 11.21 -3.01
CA GLU A 182 25.72 10.80 -2.72
C GLU A 182 26.14 9.58 -3.57
N ALA A 183 25.17 8.75 -3.94
CA ALA A 183 25.39 7.49 -4.67
C ALA A 183 25.58 7.67 -6.19
N ASP A 184 25.16 8.81 -6.77
CA ASP A 184 25.39 9.10 -8.20
C ASP A 184 26.90 9.14 -8.57
N MET A 185 27.81 9.13 -7.58
CA MET A 185 29.27 9.08 -7.76
C MET A 185 29.92 7.68 -7.58
N ILE A 186 29.16 6.66 -7.13
CA ILE A 186 29.68 5.32 -6.83
C ILE A 186 28.79 4.31 -7.56
N GLY A 187 29.37 3.52 -8.47
CA GLY A 187 28.65 2.66 -9.41
C GLY A 187 27.40 1.96 -8.84
N SER A 188 26.27 2.16 -9.52
CA SER A 188 24.95 1.57 -9.24
C SER A 188 24.96 0.04 -9.39
N PRO A 189 24.03 -0.70 -8.75
CA PRO A 189 23.76 -2.09 -9.14
C PRO A 189 23.60 -2.23 -10.66
N ALA A 190 24.11 -3.32 -11.23
CA ALA A 190 24.04 -3.54 -12.67
C ALA A 190 22.57 -3.47 -13.13
N LEU A 191 22.28 -2.64 -14.14
CA LEU A 191 20.92 -2.41 -14.66
C LEU A 191 20.19 -3.72 -14.98
N ASP A 192 20.93 -4.73 -15.44
CA ASP A 192 20.48 -6.10 -15.72
C ASP A 192 19.84 -6.79 -14.50
N GLU A 193 20.37 -6.59 -13.29
CA GLU A 193 19.81 -7.20 -12.07
C GLU A 193 18.45 -6.60 -11.70
N LEU A 194 18.30 -5.29 -11.94
CA LEU A 194 17.06 -4.55 -11.69
C LEU A 194 16.00 -4.90 -12.73
N GLU A 195 16.38 -5.04 -13.99
CA GLU A 195 15.50 -5.57 -15.06
C GLU A 195 15.02 -6.99 -14.71
N GLY A 196 15.92 -7.87 -14.29
CA GLY A 196 15.55 -9.20 -13.82
C GLY A 196 14.63 -9.17 -12.58
N LEU A 197 14.71 -8.15 -11.72
CA LEU A 197 13.75 -7.97 -10.63
C LEU A 197 12.36 -7.59 -11.16
N GLU A 198 12.29 -6.64 -12.09
CA GLU A 198 11.03 -6.18 -12.69
C GLU A 198 10.30 -7.32 -13.40
N GLU A 199 11.03 -8.14 -14.18
CA GLU A 199 10.49 -9.33 -14.82
C GLU A 199 9.96 -10.34 -13.82
N ARG A 200 10.72 -10.62 -12.76
CA ARG A 200 10.28 -11.51 -11.67
C ARG A 200 9.03 -10.98 -10.98
N VAL A 201 8.96 -9.68 -10.68
CA VAL A 201 7.76 -9.08 -10.08
C VAL A 201 6.57 -9.23 -11.01
N LYS A 202 6.74 -8.93 -12.30
CA LYS A 202 5.68 -9.09 -13.32
C LYS A 202 5.18 -10.53 -13.39
N GLN A 203 6.09 -11.50 -13.45
CA GLN A 203 5.74 -12.92 -13.45
C GLN A 203 4.96 -13.30 -12.18
N ARG A 204 5.44 -12.94 -10.99
CA ARG A 204 4.79 -13.29 -9.73
C ARG A 204 3.41 -12.66 -9.58
N MET A 205 3.24 -11.43 -10.06
CA MET A 205 1.92 -10.78 -10.10
C MET A 205 0.98 -11.53 -11.04
N GLY A 206 1.42 -11.89 -12.25
CA GLY A 206 0.61 -12.71 -13.17
C GLY A 206 0.23 -14.10 -12.62
N GLU A 207 1.06 -14.68 -11.76
CA GLU A 207 0.79 -15.95 -11.07
C GLU A 207 -0.14 -15.81 -9.84
N GLY A 208 -0.62 -14.61 -9.51
CA GLY A 208 -1.42 -14.39 -8.31
C GLY A 208 -0.62 -14.48 -7.00
N LYS A 209 0.70 -14.22 -7.04
CA LYS A 209 1.63 -14.37 -5.91
C LYS A 209 2.26 -13.03 -5.45
N PRO A 210 1.44 -12.05 -5.00
CA PRO A 210 1.93 -10.73 -4.61
C PRO A 210 2.91 -10.78 -3.43
N HIS A 211 2.72 -11.71 -2.49
CA HIS A 211 3.65 -11.97 -1.38
C HIS A 211 5.09 -12.31 -1.85
N THR A 212 5.23 -13.12 -2.91
CA THR A 212 6.56 -13.44 -3.47
C THR A 212 7.15 -12.31 -4.31
N ALA A 213 6.30 -11.55 -5.02
CA ALA A 213 6.73 -10.33 -5.70
C ALA A 213 7.31 -9.34 -4.68
N LEU A 214 6.61 -9.13 -3.57
CA LEU A 214 7.05 -8.28 -2.48
C LEU A 214 8.32 -8.79 -1.80
N ALA A 215 8.45 -10.10 -1.59
CA ALA A 215 9.67 -10.70 -1.07
C ALA A 215 10.88 -10.47 -1.98
N ALA A 216 10.70 -10.53 -3.31
CA ALA A 216 11.77 -10.24 -4.27
C ALA A 216 12.22 -8.77 -4.17
N ILE A 217 11.27 -7.84 -4.08
CA ILE A 217 11.54 -6.40 -3.90
C ILE A 217 12.27 -6.14 -2.59
N PHE A 218 11.76 -6.67 -1.47
CA PHE A 218 12.40 -6.54 -0.16
C PHE A 218 13.80 -7.12 -0.14
N GLY A 219 13.97 -8.30 -0.72
CA GLY A 219 15.26 -8.97 -0.84
C GLY A 219 16.25 -8.13 -1.63
N TYR A 220 15.82 -7.50 -2.72
CA TYR A 220 16.67 -6.60 -3.51
C TYR A 220 17.06 -5.37 -2.70
N ILE A 221 16.09 -4.62 -2.17
CA ILE A 221 16.32 -3.39 -1.39
C ILE A 221 17.25 -3.64 -0.20
N ASN A 222 17.08 -4.76 0.52
CA ASN A 222 17.92 -5.06 1.69
C ASN A 222 19.37 -5.43 1.35
N ARG A 223 19.68 -5.79 0.10
CA ARG A 223 21.07 -6.04 -0.33
C ARG A 223 21.78 -4.75 -0.76
N LEU A 224 21.03 -3.72 -1.12
CA LEU A 224 21.60 -2.44 -1.51
C LEU A 224 22.20 -1.75 -0.29
N LYS A 225 23.45 -1.30 -0.43
CA LYS A 225 24.09 -0.37 0.51
C LYS A 225 23.80 1.07 0.12
N GLU A 226 23.89 1.33 -1.18
CA GLU A 226 23.64 2.60 -1.86
C GLU A 226 22.89 2.30 -3.16
N ALA A 227 22.21 3.29 -3.72
CA ALA A 227 21.60 3.20 -5.05
C ALA A 227 21.51 4.59 -5.66
N ASP A 228 21.74 4.65 -6.98
CA ASP A 228 21.54 5.86 -7.75
C ASP A 228 20.06 6.26 -7.80
N ARG A 229 19.83 7.48 -8.26
CA ARG A 229 18.48 8.03 -8.41
C ARG A 229 17.57 7.17 -9.30
N ILE A 230 18.10 6.61 -10.39
CA ILE A 230 17.34 5.82 -11.36
C ILE A 230 16.81 4.55 -10.71
N THR A 231 17.66 3.86 -9.95
CA THR A 231 17.33 2.63 -9.23
C THR A 231 16.24 2.88 -8.21
N VAL A 232 16.35 3.94 -7.41
CA VAL A 232 15.31 4.29 -6.43
C VAL A 232 13.97 4.61 -7.09
N ILE A 233 13.97 5.35 -8.21
CA ILE A 233 12.75 5.61 -8.99
C ILE A 233 12.10 4.31 -9.48
N ARG A 234 12.90 3.38 -10.03
CA ARG A 234 12.39 2.07 -10.51
C ARG A 234 11.86 1.21 -9.36
N LEU A 235 12.54 1.17 -8.22
CA LEU A 235 12.05 0.48 -7.02
C LEU A 235 10.76 1.09 -6.47
N ALA A 236 10.63 2.42 -6.47
CA ALA A 236 9.41 3.10 -6.09
C ALA A 236 8.25 2.76 -7.05
N ARG A 237 8.50 2.65 -8.37
CA ARG A 237 7.50 2.19 -9.34
C ARG A 237 7.02 0.77 -9.06
N LEU A 238 7.94 -0.14 -8.71
CA LEU A 238 7.60 -1.51 -8.32
C LEU A 238 6.79 -1.57 -7.02
N LEU A 239 7.14 -0.76 -6.02
CA LEU A 239 6.43 -0.71 -4.74
C LEU A 239 5.08 0.01 -4.82
N ARG A 240 4.82 0.83 -5.85
CA ARG A 240 3.62 1.69 -5.93
C ARG A 240 2.30 0.94 -5.79
N SER A 241 2.21 -0.31 -6.24
CA SER A 241 0.99 -1.12 -6.07
C SER A 241 0.80 -1.60 -4.63
N PHE A 242 1.89 -1.79 -3.90
CA PHE A 242 1.92 -2.36 -2.54
C PHE A 242 1.88 -1.28 -1.45
N ALA A 243 2.70 -0.24 -1.61
CA ALA A 243 2.89 0.88 -0.69
C ALA A 243 2.73 2.20 -1.46
N PRO A 244 1.49 2.57 -1.85
CA PRO A 244 1.25 3.65 -2.79
C PRO A 244 1.67 5.03 -2.26
N PHE A 245 1.67 5.28 -0.95
CA PHE A 245 1.95 6.61 -0.41
C PHE A 245 3.43 6.96 -0.48
N ILE A 246 4.30 6.13 0.11
CA ILE A 246 5.75 6.34 0.09
C ILE A 246 6.31 6.26 -1.32
N ALA A 247 5.79 5.34 -2.15
CA ALA A 247 6.19 5.26 -3.55
C ALA A 247 5.85 6.55 -4.29
N SER A 248 4.66 7.10 -4.08
CA SER A 248 4.25 8.36 -4.70
C SER A 248 5.06 9.55 -4.18
N ASP A 249 5.40 9.62 -2.90
CA ASP A 249 6.32 10.64 -2.38
C ASP A 249 7.68 10.58 -3.06
N ILE A 250 8.31 9.41 -3.08
CA ILE A 250 9.63 9.22 -3.67
C ILE A 250 9.60 9.57 -5.17
N LEU A 251 8.55 9.15 -5.90
CA LEU A 251 8.40 9.48 -7.31
C LEU A 251 8.12 10.96 -7.55
N SER A 252 7.40 11.65 -6.65
CA SER A 252 7.18 13.09 -6.75
C SER A 252 8.45 13.87 -6.43
N ASP A 253 9.22 13.41 -5.46
CA ASP A 253 10.45 14.04 -4.98
C ASP A 253 11.59 13.85 -5.98
N LEU A 254 11.79 12.62 -6.47
CA LEU A 254 12.86 12.27 -7.40
C LEU A 254 12.43 12.31 -8.87
N GLY A 255 11.15 12.53 -9.19
CA GLY A 255 10.65 12.65 -10.56
C GLY A 255 10.80 14.05 -11.17
N MET A 256 11.17 15.06 -10.38
CA MET A 256 11.37 16.45 -10.84
C MET A 256 12.75 16.65 -11.48
N PRO A 257 12.90 17.41 -12.58
CA PRO A 257 14.23 17.72 -13.12
C PRO A 257 15.13 18.36 -12.04
N ALA A 258 16.44 18.09 -12.12
CA ALA A 258 17.41 18.61 -11.14
C ALA A 258 17.35 20.15 -11.11
N GLY A 259 16.99 20.73 -9.95
CA GLY A 259 16.85 22.18 -9.76
C GLY A 259 15.47 22.65 -9.28
N GLU A 260 14.42 21.84 -9.45
CA GLU A 260 13.04 22.15 -8.99
C GLU A 260 12.69 21.49 -7.64
N TYR A 261 13.68 20.88 -6.97
CA TYR A 261 13.48 20.19 -5.71
C TYR A 261 13.26 21.16 -4.55
N ASP A 262 12.05 21.15 -4.00
CA ASP A 262 11.68 21.98 -2.86
C ASP A 262 11.87 21.23 -1.53
N HIS A 263 12.98 21.53 -0.84
CA HIS A 263 13.33 20.99 0.49
C HIS A 263 12.35 21.37 1.62
N SER A 264 11.35 22.21 1.35
CA SER A 264 10.33 22.63 2.31
C SER A 264 9.12 21.69 2.40
N ARG A 265 8.90 20.81 1.41
CA ARG A 265 7.68 19.96 1.31
C ARG A 265 7.48 18.91 2.41
N ASN A 266 8.49 18.69 3.25
CA ASN A 266 8.46 17.83 4.44
C ASN A 266 8.85 18.60 5.72
N ARG A 267 8.81 19.94 5.68
CA ARG A 267 8.93 20.78 6.87
C ARG A 267 7.53 20.96 7.43
N ASP A 268 7.26 20.31 8.53
CA ASP A 268 6.42 20.88 9.57
C ASP A 268 6.92 20.32 10.91
N ASP A 269 7.29 21.24 11.78
CA ASP A 269 7.88 21.05 13.11
C ASP A 269 6.82 20.53 14.11
N ALA A 270 6.12 19.44 13.77
CA ALA A 270 5.07 18.84 14.59
C ALA A 270 5.59 18.12 15.84
N ASP A 271 6.92 17.96 15.99
CA ASP A 271 7.53 17.45 17.23
C ASP A 271 7.71 18.55 18.30
N THR A 272 7.46 19.82 17.98
CA THR A 272 7.62 20.93 18.95
C THR A 272 6.40 21.12 19.85
N GLU A 273 5.19 20.78 19.40
CA GLU A 273 3.97 20.99 20.21
C GLU A 273 3.72 19.93 21.30
N ARG A 274 4.45 18.80 21.28
CA ARG A 274 4.35 17.79 22.35
C ARG A 274 5.31 18.02 23.52
N TYR A 275 6.27 18.94 23.41
CA TYR A 275 7.18 19.25 24.52
C TYR A 275 6.62 20.35 25.44
N ASP A 276 5.83 21.29 24.92
CA ASP A 276 5.32 22.43 25.70
C ASP A 276 4.13 22.10 26.63
N LEU A 277 3.41 21.01 26.39
CA LEU A 277 2.32 20.56 27.26
C LEU A 277 2.81 19.75 28.49
N SER A 278 4.12 19.50 28.61
CA SER A 278 4.71 18.77 29.74
C SER A 278 5.36 19.67 30.81
N GLN A 279 5.47 20.98 30.57
CA GLN A 279 6.14 21.93 31.48
C GLN A 279 5.19 22.77 32.36
N HIS A 280 3.88 22.51 32.34
CA HIS A 280 2.92 23.16 33.24
C HIS A 280 2.48 22.26 34.41
N LYS A 281 3.44 21.61 35.08
CA LYS A 281 3.30 21.29 36.51
C LYS A 281 4.10 22.29 37.31
N ARG A 282 3.43 23.36 37.76
CA ARG A 282 3.97 24.24 38.80
C ARG A 282 4.09 23.45 40.10
N PRO A 283 5.17 23.62 40.87
CA PRO A 283 5.26 23.09 42.23
C PRO A 283 4.47 23.98 43.21
N ASN A 284 3.80 23.30 44.14
CA ASN A 284 2.95 23.76 45.26
C ASN A 284 1.56 24.30 44.92
#